data_AF-A0A5J5LN61-F1
#
_entry.id   AF-A0A5J5LN61-F1
#
_cell.length_a   1.000
_cell.length_b   1.000
_cell.length_c   1.000
_cell.angle_alpha   90.00
_cell.angle_beta   90.00
_cell.angle_gamma   90.00
#
_symmetry.space_group_name_H-M   'P 1'
#
loop_
_entity.id
_entity.type
_entity.pdbx_description
1 polymer ?
#
loop_
_entity_poly.entity_id
_entity_poly.type
_entity_poly.pdbx_seq_one_letter_code
_entity_poly.pdbx_strand_id
1 'polypeptide(L)'
;MESAYLNTMEERDRWNAQIAQSHGVEKEEIGPQDWEQLQRDWKIPSLISTALDLGARAALIGRLHTGLVSLKGGHIEIPPEIAVKNNGYWQGEISSRTVKLLEKWLPQRQNTVKYDDTDRLWLNRAGNPYDAGSLNTLIENLLEEAEIKQSDRKLTWHSIRHSTGMYVYAETEDLGYVAEVLRQQSLASARQYAHPTPESKTDLIESIQGGEQ
;
A
#
# COMPACT_ATOMS: atom_id res chain seq x y z
N MET A 1 -15.69 -11.18 -6.57
CA MET A 1 -14.83 -12.14 -5.86
C MET A 1 -15.36 -12.31 -4.45
N GLU A 2 -15.59 -13.56 -4.04
CA GLU A 2 -16.26 -13.93 -2.78
C GLU A 2 -15.55 -13.38 -1.54
N SER A 3 -16.37 -12.81 -0.66
CA SER A 3 -16.11 -12.45 0.73
C SER A 3 -15.68 -13.67 1.56
N ALA A 4 -14.48 -14.20 1.30
CA ALA A 4 -13.94 -15.42 1.92
C ALA A 4 -13.00 -15.13 3.12
N TYR A 5 -13.09 -13.94 3.72
CA TYR A 5 -12.27 -13.55 4.89
C TYR A 5 -13.00 -13.69 6.24
N LEU A 6 -14.21 -14.26 6.26
CA LEU A 6 -15.06 -14.38 7.46
C LEU A 6 -15.47 -15.85 7.70
N ASN A 7 -14.49 -16.74 7.89
CA ASN A 7 -14.74 -18.18 7.83
C ASN A 7 -14.76 -18.89 9.18
N THR A 8 -14.29 -18.28 10.28
CA THR A 8 -14.38 -18.91 11.60
C THR A 8 -15.54 -18.35 12.44
N MET A 9 -16.12 -19.19 13.30
CA MET A 9 -17.13 -18.74 14.28
C MET A 9 -16.56 -17.67 15.22
N GLU A 10 -15.28 -17.76 15.52
CA GLU A 10 -14.56 -16.79 16.35
C GLU A 10 -14.43 -15.42 15.68
N GLU A 11 -13.98 -15.36 14.42
CA GLU A 11 -13.97 -14.11 13.65
C GLU A 11 -15.37 -13.50 13.61
N ARG A 12 -16.40 -14.33 13.39
CA ARG A 12 -17.79 -13.89 13.38
C ARG A 12 -18.24 -13.27 14.70
N ASP A 13 -17.90 -13.88 15.84
CA ASP A 13 -18.24 -13.34 17.15
C ASP A 13 -17.52 -12.02 17.45
N ARG A 14 -16.23 -11.91 17.08
CA ARG A 14 -15.45 -10.67 17.24
C ARG A 14 -16.05 -9.52 16.44
N TRP A 15 -16.39 -9.80 15.18
CA TRP A 15 -17.06 -8.85 14.32
C TRP A 15 -18.42 -8.43 14.84
N ASN A 16 -19.27 -9.37 15.25
CA ASN A 16 -20.56 -9.04 15.88
C ASN A 16 -20.36 -8.13 17.10
N ALA A 17 -19.35 -8.39 17.94
CA ALA A 17 -19.01 -7.54 19.08
C ALA A 17 -18.66 -6.11 18.65
N GLN A 18 -17.83 -5.96 17.63
CA GLN A 18 -17.40 -4.65 17.16
C GLN A 18 -18.55 -3.87 16.51
N ILE A 19 -19.36 -4.52 15.68
CA ILE A 19 -20.51 -3.90 15.03
C ILE A 19 -21.53 -3.45 16.08
N ALA A 20 -21.86 -4.32 17.03
CA ALA A 20 -22.75 -4.03 18.16
C ALA A 20 -22.28 -2.79 18.92
N GLN A 21 -20.99 -2.73 19.26
CA GLN A 21 -20.39 -1.57 19.91
C GLN A 21 -20.47 -0.30 19.04
N SER A 22 -20.24 -0.41 17.73
CA SER A 22 -20.28 0.73 16.81
C SER A 22 -21.69 1.26 16.58
N HIS A 23 -22.70 0.39 16.59
CA HIS A 23 -24.11 0.74 16.36
C HIS A 23 -24.85 1.06 17.66
N GLY A 24 -24.28 0.71 18.82
CA GLY A 24 -24.92 0.87 20.12
C GLY A 24 -26.10 -0.07 20.32
N VAL A 25 -26.02 -1.28 19.75
CA VAL A 25 -27.05 -2.31 19.77
C VAL A 25 -26.51 -3.60 20.38
N GLU A 26 -27.37 -4.55 20.73
CA GLU A 26 -26.94 -5.85 21.23
C GLU A 26 -26.37 -6.74 20.11
N LYS A 27 -25.48 -7.69 20.44
CA LYS A 27 -24.87 -8.59 19.45
C LYS A 27 -25.90 -9.42 18.68
N GLU A 28 -26.97 -9.80 19.35
CA GLU A 28 -28.07 -10.60 18.81
C GLU A 28 -28.90 -9.83 17.77
N GLU A 29 -28.82 -8.50 17.77
CA GLU A 29 -29.52 -7.62 16.83
C GLU A 29 -28.75 -7.42 15.51
N ILE A 30 -27.50 -7.90 15.43
CA ILE A 30 -26.67 -7.78 14.24
C ILE A 30 -27.16 -8.72 13.14
N GLY A 31 -27.60 -8.12 12.02
CA GLY A 31 -28.12 -8.82 10.86
C GLY A 31 -27.18 -8.74 9.64
N PRO A 32 -27.49 -9.47 8.56
CA PRO A 32 -26.67 -9.48 7.34
C PRO A 32 -26.39 -8.10 6.71
N GLN A 33 -27.26 -7.11 6.95
CA GLN A 33 -27.09 -5.74 6.45
C GLN A 33 -25.97 -4.99 7.17
N ASP A 34 -25.81 -5.20 8.47
CA ASP A 34 -24.73 -4.58 9.25
C ASP A 34 -23.34 -5.06 8.81
N TRP A 35 -23.30 -6.26 8.23
CA TRP A 35 -22.11 -6.88 7.68
C TRP A 35 -21.71 -6.34 6.29
N GLU A 36 -22.58 -5.60 5.59
CA GLU A 36 -22.34 -5.18 4.20
C GLU A 36 -21.09 -4.30 4.05
N GLN A 37 -20.80 -3.43 5.03
CA GLN A 37 -19.59 -2.61 5.03
C GLN A 37 -18.31 -3.43 5.28
N LEU A 38 -18.44 -4.58 5.95
CA LEU A 38 -17.34 -5.50 6.26
C LEU A 38 -16.99 -6.44 5.11
N GLN A 39 -17.89 -6.59 4.13
CA GLN A 39 -17.62 -7.39 2.94
C GLN A 39 -16.49 -6.81 2.07
N ARG A 40 -16.16 -5.52 2.24
CA ARG A 40 -15.05 -4.87 1.53
C ARG A 40 -13.73 -5.17 2.24
N ASP A 41 -12.84 -5.93 1.60
CA ASP A 41 -11.47 -6.14 2.09
C ASP A 41 -10.62 -4.86 1.93
N TRP A 42 -10.20 -4.25 3.04
CA TRP A 42 -9.35 -3.06 3.05
C TRP A 42 -7.84 -3.39 3.09
N LYS A 43 -7.47 -4.67 3.19
CA LYS A 43 -6.07 -5.12 3.23
C LYS A 43 -5.31 -4.73 1.97
N ILE A 44 -5.81 -5.13 0.80
CA ILE A 44 -5.10 -4.90 -0.47
C ILE A 44 -5.07 -3.41 -0.84
N PRO A 45 -6.19 -2.65 -0.75
CA PRO A 45 -6.15 -1.21 -0.99
C PRO A 45 -5.17 -0.45 -0.09
N SER A 46 -5.16 -0.75 1.23
CA SER A 46 -4.25 -0.09 2.17
C SER A 46 -2.78 -0.42 1.89
N LEU A 47 -2.48 -1.67 1.55
CA LEU A 47 -1.14 -2.14 1.18
C LEU A 47 -0.63 -1.41 -0.08
N ILE A 48 -1.42 -1.40 -1.15
CA ILE A 48 -1.04 -0.75 -2.42
C ILE A 48 -0.89 0.77 -2.25
N SER A 49 -1.82 1.42 -1.54
CA SER A 49 -1.75 2.87 -1.29
C SER A 49 -0.50 3.25 -0.49
N THR A 50 -0.17 2.47 0.55
CA THR A 50 1.08 2.69 1.32
C THR A 50 2.33 2.46 0.46
N ALA A 51 2.31 1.46 -0.42
CA ALA A 51 3.44 1.18 -1.31
C ALA A 51 3.70 2.31 -2.30
N LEU A 52 2.63 2.95 -2.80
CA LEU A 52 2.71 4.10 -3.71
C LEU A 52 3.29 5.33 -3.01
N ASP A 53 2.76 5.67 -1.82
CA ASP A 53 3.22 6.83 -1.04
C ASP A 53 4.70 6.72 -0.66
N LEU A 54 5.14 5.54 -0.23
CA LEU A 54 6.50 5.34 0.28
C LEU A 54 7.51 4.87 -0.78
N GLY A 55 7.06 4.56 -2.01
CA GLY A 55 7.87 3.85 -2.99
C GLY A 55 8.47 2.56 -2.40
N ALA A 56 7.70 1.85 -1.58
CA ALA A 56 8.19 0.85 -0.65
C ALA A 56 8.76 -0.38 -1.37
N ARG A 57 9.96 -0.81 -0.95
CA ARG A 57 10.51 -2.10 -1.38
C ARG A 57 9.69 -3.24 -0.79
N ALA A 58 9.60 -4.36 -1.51
CA ALA A 58 8.91 -5.57 -1.04
C ALA A 58 9.36 -5.98 0.38
N ALA A 59 10.66 -5.92 0.65
CA ALA A 59 11.22 -6.23 1.97
C ALA A 59 10.71 -5.30 3.09
N LEU A 60 10.41 -4.03 2.78
CA LEU A 60 9.85 -3.11 3.78
C LEU A 60 8.41 -3.49 4.11
N ILE A 61 7.60 -3.80 3.08
CA ILE A 61 6.19 -4.21 3.26
C ILE A 61 6.07 -5.40 4.21
N GLY A 62 6.93 -6.43 4.04
CA GLY A 62 6.95 -7.60 4.92
C GLY A 62 7.42 -7.32 6.36
N ARG A 63 8.09 -6.18 6.60
CA ARG A 63 8.65 -5.83 7.92
C ARG A 63 7.75 -4.90 8.72
N LEU A 64 6.87 -4.14 8.07
CA LEU A 64 5.96 -3.21 8.73
C LEU A 64 5.04 -3.92 9.72
N HIS A 65 4.80 -3.26 10.84
CA HIS A 65 3.90 -3.70 11.91
C HIS A 65 3.05 -2.53 12.40
N THR A 66 1.92 -2.84 13.03
CA THR A 66 0.87 -1.86 13.38
C THR A 66 1.36 -0.75 14.30
N GLY A 67 2.31 -1.06 15.21
CA GLY A 67 2.88 -0.10 16.15
C GLY A 67 3.67 1.05 15.52
N LEU A 68 4.00 0.95 14.22
CA LEU A 68 4.70 1.99 13.48
C LEU A 68 3.77 3.01 12.81
N VAL A 69 2.47 2.71 12.74
CA VAL A 69 1.50 3.50 11.98
C VAL A 69 0.94 4.63 12.84
N SER A 70 1.25 5.86 12.47
CA SER A 70 0.70 7.06 13.10
C SER A 70 -0.41 7.64 12.25
N LEU A 71 -1.65 7.16 12.44
CA LEU A 71 -2.81 7.64 11.67
C LEU A 71 -3.07 9.13 11.88
N LYS A 72 -3.00 9.60 13.14
CA LYS A 72 -3.17 11.03 13.47
C LYS A 72 -2.03 11.88 12.93
N GLY A 73 -0.81 11.34 12.91
CA GLY A 73 0.37 12.03 12.41
C GLY A 73 0.52 11.97 10.89
N GLY A 74 -0.21 11.10 10.19
CA GLY A 74 -0.12 10.95 8.75
C GLY A 74 1.21 10.33 8.27
N HIS A 75 1.87 9.51 9.09
CA HIS A 75 3.15 8.90 8.74
C HIS A 75 3.31 7.48 9.29
N ILE A 76 4.31 6.77 8.77
CA ILE A 76 4.77 5.48 9.28
C ILE A 76 6.22 5.63 9.73
N GLU A 77 6.49 5.22 10.96
CA GLU A 77 7.82 5.24 11.55
C GLU A 77 8.67 4.07 11.05
N ILE A 78 9.85 4.35 10.52
CA ILE A 78 10.74 3.31 9.98
C ILE A 78 12.06 3.34 10.76
N PRO A 79 12.12 2.61 11.89
CA PRO A 79 13.32 2.55 12.69
C PRO A 79 14.41 1.68 12.03
N PRO A 80 15.69 1.81 12.47
CA PRO A 80 16.84 1.13 11.87
C PRO A 80 16.68 -0.39 11.69
N GLU A 81 15.95 -1.05 12.58
CA GLU A 81 15.81 -2.52 12.63
C GLU A 81 15.01 -3.07 11.44
N ILE A 82 14.08 -2.27 10.91
CA ILE A 82 13.27 -2.65 9.75
C ILE A 82 13.68 -1.95 8.46
N ALA A 83 14.51 -0.89 8.55
CA ALA A 83 15.01 -0.16 7.41
C ALA A 83 15.70 -1.08 6.39
N VAL A 84 15.53 -0.73 5.11
CA VAL A 84 16.03 -1.55 3.99
C VAL A 84 17.20 -0.82 3.33
N LYS A 85 18.36 -1.50 3.24
CA LYS A 85 19.66 -1.04 2.72
C LYS A 85 20.48 -0.09 3.61
N ASN A 86 19.90 0.50 4.65
CA ASN A 86 20.62 1.28 5.64
C ASN A 86 20.04 1.03 7.03
N ASN A 87 20.73 1.52 8.06
CA ASN A 87 20.28 1.47 9.46
C ASN A 87 19.82 2.86 9.92
N GLY A 88 19.25 3.65 9.02
CA GLY A 88 18.79 5.00 9.32
C GLY A 88 17.33 4.98 9.75
N TYR A 89 17.01 5.70 10.82
CA TYR A 89 15.63 6.04 11.16
C TYR A 89 15.06 7.02 10.13
N TRP A 90 13.79 6.85 9.76
CA TRP A 90 13.06 7.86 8.98
C TRP A 90 11.55 7.74 9.15
N GLN A 91 10.86 8.84 8.87
CA GLN A 91 9.41 8.92 8.79
C GLN A 91 8.99 8.86 7.33
N GLY A 92 8.08 7.94 7.02
CA GLY A 92 7.42 7.88 5.73
C GLY A 92 6.07 8.57 5.79
N GLU A 93 5.98 9.78 5.25
CA GLU A 93 4.70 10.50 5.12
C GLU A 93 3.74 9.71 4.22
N ILE A 94 2.48 9.62 4.64
CA ILE A 94 1.41 8.92 3.91
C ILE A 94 0.26 9.87 3.61
N SER A 95 -0.36 9.69 2.45
CA SER A 95 -1.46 10.52 1.99
C SER A 95 -2.71 10.33 2.86
N SER A 96 -3.60 11.33 2.85
CA SER A 96 -4.91 11.23 3.50
C SER A 96 -5.75 10.05 2.98
N ARG A 97 -5.53 9.65 1.72
CA ARG A 97 -6.12 8.43 1.15
C ARG A 97 -5.60 7.20 1.87
N THR A 98 -4.29 7.05 2.02
CA THR A 98 -3.68 5.92 2.73
C THR A 98 -4.11 5.87 4.19
N VAL A 99 -4.15 7.02 4.89
CA VAL A 99 -4.68 7.11 6.26
C VAL A 99 -6.10 6.54 6.34
N LYS A 100 -7.02 7.00 5.48
CA LYS A 100 -8.41 6.50 5.44
C LYS A 100 -8.52 4.99 5.15
N LEU A 101 -7.61 4.46 4.33
CA LEU A 101 -7.59 3.02 4.03
C LEU A 101 -7.06 2.22 5.23
N LEU A 102 -6.03 2.72 5.92
CA LEU A 102 -5.48 2.12 7.12
C LEU A 102 -6.44 2.20 8.31
N GLU A 103 -7.20 3.30 8.45
CA GLU A 103 -8.27 3.45 9.45
C GLU A 103 -9.33 2.34 9.35
N LYS A 104 -9.61 1.86 8.14
CA LYS A 104 -10.55 0.75 7.90
C LYS A 104 -9.89 -0.62 8.01
N TRP A 105 -8.63 -0.72 7.57
CA TRP A 105 -7.89 -1.97 7.60
C TRP A 105 -7.49 -2.40 9.02
N LEU A 106 -7.01 -1.49 9.87
CA LEU A 106 -6.52 -1.87 11.21
C LEU A 106 -7.59 -2.55 12.08
N PRO A 107 -8.85 -2.08 12.12
CA PRO A 107 -9.92 -2.81 12.81
C PRO A 107 -10.23 -4.16 12.14
N GLN A 108 -10.24 -4.23 10.80
CA GLN A 108 -10.42 -5.52 10.10
C GLN A 108 -9.36 -6.55 10.46
N ARG A 109 -8.10 -6.10 10.48
CA ARG A 109 -6.96 -6.89 10.90
C ARG A 109 -7.13 -7.40 12.32
N GLN A 110 -7.54 -6.55 13.26
CA GLN A 110 -7.72 -6.90 14.68
C GLN A 110 -8.76 -8.02 14.89
N ASN A 111 -9.77 -8.09 14.03
CA ASN A 111 -10.82 -9.12 14.12
C ASN A 111 -10.51 -10.40 13.32
N THR A 112 -9.39 -10.44 12.61
CA THR A 112 -9.00 -11.58 11.77
C THR A 112 -8.06 -12.50 12.55
N VAL A 113 -8.48 -13.74 12.84
CA VAL A 113 -7.76 -14.70 13.71
C VAL A 113 -6.32 -14.96 13.23
N LYS A 114 -6.09 -14.91 11.92
CA LYS A 114 -4.75 -15.05 11.32
C LYS A 114 -3.71 -14.04 11.85
N TYR A 115 -4.14 -12.94 12.45
CA TYR A 115 -3.27 -11.89 12.99
C TYR A 115 -3.10 -11.93 14.51
N ASP A 116 -3.68 -12.90 15.23
CA ASP A 116 -3.69 -12.90 16.70
C ASP A 116 -2.28 -12.97 17.31
N ASP A 117 -1.41 -13.78 16.71
CA ASP A 117 -0.05 -14.02 17.21
C ASP A 117 1.02 -13.11 16.58
N THR A 118 0.62 -12.01 15.95
CA THR A 118 1.55 -11.15 15.24
C THR A 118 1.09 -9.70 15.16
N ASP A 119 2.03 -8.76 15.13
CA ASP A 119 1.77 -7.34 14.93
C ASP A 119 2.01 -6.88 13.47
N ARG A 120 2.38 -7.80 12.56
CA ARG A 120 2.62 -7.51 11.14
C ARG A 120 1.44 -6.76 10.52
N LEU A 121 1.74 -5.72 9.75
CA LEU A 121 0.71 -4.84 9.19
C LEU A 121 -0.11 -5.56 8.12
N TRP A 122 0.52 -6.43 7.32
CA TRP A 122 -0.14 -7.29 6.34
C TRP A 122 0.49 -8.67 6.29
N LEU A 123 -0.35 -9.69 6.12
CA LEU A 123 0.02 -11.07 5.84
C LEU A 123 -0.55 -11.51 4.50
N ASN A 124 0.20 -12.36 3.81
CA ASN A 124 -0.25 -13.00 2.59
C ASN A 124 -1.32 -14.06 2.87
N ARG A 125 -1.84 -14.70 1.82
CA ARG A 125 -2.91 -15.70 1.95
C ARG A 125 -2.52 -16.87 2.86
N ALA A 126 -1.24 -17.24 2.90
CA ALA A 126 -0.72 -18.32 3.74
C ALA A 126 -0.45 -17.91 5.20
N GLY A 127 -0.65 -16.64 5.57
CA GLY A 127 -0.34 -16.15 6.92
C GLY A 127 1.12 -15.77 7.13
N ASN A 128 1.92 -15.75 6.06
CA ASN A 128 3.31 -15.30 6.12
C ASN A 128 3.42 -13.81 5.79
N PRO A 129 4.46 -13.12 6.28
CA PRO A 129 4.79 -11.78 5.80
C PRO A 129 4.95 -11.76 4.28
N TYR A 130 4.59 -10.63 3.67
CA TYR A 130 4.82 -10.43 2.25
C TYR A 130 6.31 -10.35 1.91
N ASP A 131 6.66 -10.93 0.78
CA ASP A 131 7.98 -10.90 0.18
C ASP A 131 7.88 -10.53 -1.30
N ALA A 132 9.02 -10.48 -2.01
CA ALA A 132 9.01 -10.10 -3.42
C ALA A 132 8.17 -11.06 -4.30
N GLY A 133 8.18 -12.37 -3.99
CA GLY A 133 7.42 -13.37 -4.74
C GLY A 133 5.91 -13.19 -4.58
N SER A 134 5.44 -13.21 -3.33
CA SER A 134 4.03 -13.06 -2.99
C SER A 134 3.45 -11.70 -3.40
N LEU A 135 4.25 -10.64 -3.37
CA LEU A 135 3.83 -9.32 -3.86
C LEU A 135 3.77 -9.25 -5.39
N ASN A 136 4.67 -9.92 -6.12
CA ASN A 136 4.56 -10.02 -7.56
C ASN A 136 3.32 -10.80 -7.98
N THR A 137 3.02 -11.92 -7.31
CA THR A 137 1.77 -12.66 -7.52
C THR A 137 0.54 -11.81 -7.22
N LEU A 138 0.58 -10.98 -6.17
CA LEU A 138 -0.49 -10.03 -5.89
C LEU A 138 -0.71 -9.05 -7.05
N ILE A 139 0.36 -8.47 -7.60
CA ILE A 139 0.27 -7.56 -8.75
C ILE A 139 -0.28 -8.25 -9.98
N GLU A 140 0.17 -9.47 -10.28
CA GLU A 140 -0.35 -10.27 -11.40
C GLU A 140 -1.86 -10.49 -11.28
N ASN A 141 -2.34 -10.91 -10.10
CA ASN A 141 -3.76 -11.13 -9.85
C ASN A 141 -4.58 -9.84 -9.98
N LEU A 142 -4.07 -8.71 -9.49
CA LEU A 142 -4.76 -7.42 -9.60
C LEU A 142 -4.87 -6.94 -11.05
N LEU A 143 -3.83 -7.17 -11.85
CA LEU A 143 -3.85 -6.82 -13.27
C LEU A 143 -4.81 -7.72 -14.05
N GLU A 144 -4.87 -9.01 -13.73
CA GLU A 144 -5.83 -9.95 -14.30
C GLU A 144 -7.27 -9.55 -13.94
N GLU A 145 -7.56 -9.26 -12.66
CA GLU A 145 -8.88 -8.82 -12.20
C GLU A 145 -9.34 -7.51 -12.86
N ALA A 146 -8.40 -6.58 -13.07
CA ALA A 146 -8.69 -5.29 -13.72
C ALA A 146 -8.72 -5.37 -15.25
N GLU A 147 -8.51 -6.56 -15.84
CA GLU A 147 -8.39 -6.79 -17.28
C GLU A 147 -7.31 -5.90 -17.95
N ILE A 148 -6.28 -5.53 -17.19
CA ILE A 148 -5.19 -4.68 -17.67
C ILE A 148 -4.17 -5.56 -18.40
N LYS A 149 -4.15 -5.42 -19.74
CA LYS A 149 -3.11 -6.04 -20.57
C LYS A 149 -1.77 -5.38 -20.30
N GLN A 150 -0.78 -6.19 -19.94
CA GLN A 150 0.59 -5.73 -19.86
C GLN A 150 1.13 -5.50 -21.27
N SER A 151 1.89 -4.42 -21.45
CA SER A 151 2.67 -4.17 -22.67
C SER A 151 3.94 -5.04 -22.68
N ASP A 152 4.93 -4.72 -23.51
CA ASP A 152 6.19 -5.47 -23.60
C ASP A 152 6.96 -5.58 -22.28
N ARG A 153 6.69 -4.69 -21.30
CA ARG A 153 7.34 -4.70 -19.99
C ARG A 153 6.41 -5.29 -18.93
N LYS A 154 6.82 -6.43 -18.36
CA LYS A 154 6.12 -7.05 -17.24
C LYS A 154 6.09 -6.11 -16.03
N LEU A 155 4.89 -5.85 -15.50
CA LEU A 155 4.72 -5.09 -14.26
C LEU A 155 5.05 -5.98 -13.06
N THR A 156 5.88 -5.45 -12.17
CA THR A 156 6.33 -6.14 -10.95
C THR A 156 6.19 -5.19 -9.77
N TRP A 157 6.40 -5.68 -8.55
CA TRP A 157 6.41 -4.84 -7.36
C TRP A 157 7.41 -3.67 -7.47
N HIS A 158 8.57 -3.89 -8.11
CA HIS A 158 9.54 -2.83 -8.33
C HIS A 158 9.01 -1.73 -9.27
N SER A 159 8.05 -2.03 -10.14
CA SER A 159 7.44 -1.05 -11.03
C SER A 159 6.75 0.08 -10.26
N ILE A 160 6.11 -0.21 -9.11
CA ILE A 160 5.50 0.81 -8.24
C ILE A 160 6.56 1.84 -7.84
N ARG A 161 7.66 1.37 -7.26
CA ARG A 161 8.77 2.23 -6.83
C ARG A 161 9.38 3.01 -7.99
N HIS A 162 9.50 2.37 -9.16
CA HIS A 162 10.01 3.03 -10.34
C HIS A 162 9.11 4.19 -10.78
N SER A 163 7.79 3.95 -10.83
CA SER A 163 6.81 4.98 -11.14
C SER A 163 6.80 6.10 -10.10
N THR A 164 6.82 5.80 -8.80
CA THR A 164 6.90 6.82 -7.74
C THR A 164 8.10 7.75 -7.96
N GLY A 165 9.30 7.21 -8.18
CA GLY A 165 10.49 8.04 -8.42
C GLY A 165 10.40 8.87 -9.71
N MET A 166 9.84 8.29 -10.76
CA MET A 166 9.64 8.97 -12.05
C MET A 166 8.68 10.16 -11.93
N TYR A 167 7.54 9.99 -11.26
CA TYR A 167 6.57 11.07 -11.07
C TYR A 167 7.07 12.13 -10.07
N VAL A 168 7.81 11.74 -9.02
CA VAL A 168 8.48 12.72 -8.13
C VAL A 168 9.45 13.58 -8.92
N TYR A 169 10.26 12.98 -9.80
CA TYR A 169 11.18 13.75 -10.65
C TYR A 169 10.44 14.65 -11.62
N ALA A 170 9.36 14.17 -12.25
CA ALA A 170 8.57 14.96 -13.19
C ALA A 170 7.95 16.21 -12.55
N GLU A 171 7.54 16.13 -11.28
CA GLU A 171 6.95 17.26 -10.55
C GLU A 171 8.01 18.23 -9.98
N THR A 172 9.15 17.71 -9.53
CA THR A 172 10.14 18.51 -8.78
C THR A 172 11.35 18.94 -9.59
N GLU A 173 11.64 18.23 -10.69
CA GLU A 173 12.90 18.29 -11.44
C GLU A 173 14.17 18.12 -10.57
N ASP A 174 14.03 17.53 -9.37
CA ASP A 174 15.10 17.46 -8.37
C ASP A 174 15.43 16.01 -7.98
N LEU A 175 16.66 15.59 -8.30
CA LEU A 175 17.19 14.27 -7.91
C LEU A 175 17.35 14.10 -6.40
N GLY A 176 17.55 15.20 -5.65
CA GLY A 176 17.59 15.23 -4.20
C GLY A 176 16.25 14.81 -3.60
N TYR A 177 15.16 15.40 -4.07
CA TYR A 177 13.79 15.00 -3.70
C TYR A 177 13.51 13.53 -4.03
N VAL A 178 13.91 13.06 -5.21
CA VAL A 178 13.77 11.64 -5.57
C VAL A 178 14.57 10.75 -4.63
N ALA A 179 15.81 11.14 -4.29
CA ALA A 179 16.64 10.39 -3.36
C ALA A 179 16.04 10.35 -1.96
N GLU A 180 15.43 11.44 -1.50
CA GLU A 180 14.76 11.55 -0.22
C GLU A 180 13.50 10.68 -0.17
N VAL A 181 12.56 10.85 -1.11
CA VAL A 181 11.31 10.08 -1.16
C VAL A 181 11.59 8.58 -1.28
N LEU A 182 12.51 8.20 -2.18
CA LEU A 182 12.81 6.79 -2.39
C LEU A 182 13.82 6.23 -1.38
N ARG A 183 14.43 7.05 -0.51
CA ARG A 183 15.52 6.62 0.39
C ARG A 183 16.68 5.99 -0.39
N GLN A 184 17.20 6.71 -1.39
CA GLN A 184 18.43 6.35 -2.09
C GLN A 184 19.64 6.89 -1.34
N GLN A 185 20.74 6.14 -1.35
CA GLN A 185 22.00 6.54 -0.69
C GLN A 185 22.81 7.54 -1.52
N SER A 186 22.43 7.78 -2.77
CA SER A 186 23.13 8.71 -3.65
C SER A 186 22.21 9.27 -4.73
N LEU A 187 22.56 10.46 -5.23
CA LEU A 187 21.93 11.06 -6.41
C LEU A 187 22.13 10.22 -7.67
N ALA A 188 23.26 9.50 -7.77
CA ALA A 188 23.52 8.58 -8.89
C ALA A 188 22.50 7.43 -8.92
N SER A 189 22.13 6.88 -7.75
CA SER A 189 21.07 5.88 -7.65
C SER A 189 19.68 6.46 -7.92
N ALA A 190 19.43 7.72 -7.54
CA ALA A 190 18.17 8.42 -7.82
C ALA A 190 18.00 8.73 -9.32
N ARG A 191 19.09 8.99 -10.05
CA ARG A 191 19.07 9.23 -11.50
C ARG A 191 18.46 8.09 -12.31
N GLN A 192 18.45 6.85 -11.80
CA GLN A 192 17.79 5.69 -12.43
C GLN A 192 16.26 5.82 -12.52
N TYR A 193 15.69 6.84 -11.87
CA TYR A 193 14.25 7.12 -11.86
C TYR A 193 13.91 8.39 -12.64
N ALA A 194 14.91 9.22 -12.96
CA ALA A 194 14.74 10.48 -13.68
C ALA A 194 14.56 10.23 -15.18
N HIS A 195 13.39 9.69 -15.52
CA HIS A 195 12.95 9.46 -16.88
C HIS A 195 11.69 10.31 -17.14
N PRO A 196 11.50 10.81 -18.38
CA PRO A 196 10.25 11.46 -18.73
C PRO A 196 9.09 10.47 -18.62
N THR A 197 8.00 10.89 -18.01
CA THR A 197 6.75 10.11 -17.98
C THR A 197 6.20 9.99 -19.41
N PRO A 198 5.32 9.00 -19.69
CA PRO A 198 4.63 8.92 -20.97
C PRO A 198 3.89 10.22 -21.31
N GLU A 199 3.23 10.85 -20.33
CA GLU A 199 2.50 12.10 -20.49
C GLU A 199 3.44 13.24 -20.88
N SER A 200 4.53 13.45 -20.13
CA SER A 200 5.50 14.51 -20.44
C SER A 200 6.17 14.33 -21.81
N LYS A 201 6.30 13.09 -22.32
CA LYS A 201 6.78 12.85 -23.68
C LYS A 201 5.75 13.29 -24.72
N THR A 202 4.48 12.95 -24.50
CA THR A 202 3.38 13.36 -25.37
C THR A 202 3.27 14.88 -25.38
N ASP A 203 3.20 15.51 -24.21
CA ASP A 203 3.09 16.97 -24.06
C ASP A 203 4.26 17.70 -24.75
N LEU A 204 5.48 17.17 -24.63
CA LEU A 204 6.64 17.73 -25.31
C LEU A 204 6.50 17.63 -26.84
N ILE A 205 6.12 16.47 -27.37
CA ILE A 205 5.92 16.27 -28.80
C ILE A 205 4.79 17.18 -29.31
N GLU A 206 3.69 17.28 -28.57
CA GLU A 206 2.57 18.16 -28.89
C GLU A 206 2.98 19.64 -28.87
N SER A 207 3.78 20.08 -27.89
CA SER A 207 4.30 21.45 -27.84
C SER A 207 5.21 21.78 -29.03
N ILE A 208 6.04 20.82 -29.46
CA ILE A 208 6.93 20.98 -30.62
C ILE A 208 6.11 21.06 -31.90
N GLN A 209 5.04 20.27 -32.01
CA GLN A 209 4.13 20.28 -33.15
C GLN A 209 3.21 21.51 -33.16
N GLY A 210 2.87 22.05 -31.98
CA GLY A 210 1.99 23.19 -31.80
C GLY A 210 2.60 24.53 -32.23
N GLY A 211 3.92 24.69 -32.13
CA GLY A 211 4.65 25.90 -32.54
C GLY A 211 4.32 27.15 -31.71
N GLU A 212 5.30 28.05 -31.56
CA GLU A 212 5.12 29.37 -30.95
C GLU A 212 3.91 30.11 -31.55
N GLN A 213 2.97 30.52 -30.69
CA GLN A 213 2.13 31.70 -30.92
C GLN A 213 2.73 32.89 -30.17
#